data_AF-A0A917P4V4-F1
#
_entry.id   AF-A0A917P4V4-F1
#
_cell.length_a   1.000
_cell.length_b   1.000
_cell.length_c   1.000
_cell.angle_alpha   90.00
_cell.angle_beta   90.00
_cell.angle_gamma   90.00
#
_symmetry.space_group_name_H-M   'P 1'
#
loop_
_entity.id
_entity.type
_entity.pdbx_description
1 polymer ?
#
loop_
_entity_poly.entity_id
_entity_poly.type
_entity_poly.pdbx_seq_one_letter_code
_entity_poly.pdbx_strand_id
1 'polypeptide(L)'
;MLDTLTTLSWPYLLAVLALALHWLVRVWRHARQGERPAFAYLAAPGVSALLAAPLVQADPMFGLGAALLLIAAYAPGAFQPAPARHARQARVIGRGAFVTMAFLAGASVALAPVQITWPLWSGLLLMAFGYALSGARPPVRTRSPHPGFDLRFRPLQSPAWPDLELRLGNGRAEILNVSSGALYLAGWSPSGQNGWLRPQDQRGRPLTSLPVGASAVLTPWPDGQRGVRVWYVRHAAPAEPLVFRADWTVQNDASRILN
;
A
#
# COMPACT_ATOMS: atom_id res chain seq x y z
N MET A 1 -39.35 12.99 7.84
CA MET A 1 -38.23 13.24 6.91
C MET A 1 -36.87 13.14 7.62
N LEU A 2 -36.73 12.15 8.53
CA LEU A 2 -35.51 11.77 9.25
C LEU A 2 -34.97 10.40 8.76
N ASP A 3 -35.63 9.80 7.77
CA ASP A 3 -35.46 8.37 7.46
C ASP A 3 -34.28 8.02 6.53
N THR A 4 -33.54 8.99 6.01
CA THR A 4 -32.38 8.71 5.15
C THR A 4 -31.09 8.47 5.94
N LEU A 5 -31.02 8.93 7.18
CA LEU A 5 -29.96 8.51 8.12
C LEU A 5 -30.32 7.21 8.83
N THR A 6 -31.60 6.78 8.83
CA THR A 6 -32.00 5.47 9.36
C THR A 6 -31.81 4.33 8.36
N THR A 7 -31.72 4.62 7.05
CA THR A 7 -31.42 3.61 6.02
C THR A 7 -29.95 3.19 5.97
N LEU A 8 -29.04 4.08 6.36
CA LEU A 8 -27.61 3.76 6.48
C LEU A 8 -27.33 3.18 7.86
N SER A 9 -26.94 1.91 7.92
CA SER A 9 -26.56 1.29 9.18
C SER A 9 -25.34 1.99 9.78
N TRP A 10 -25.35 2.25 11.09
CA TRP A 10 -24.19 2.80 11.81
C TRP A 10 -22.88 2.04 11.54
N PRO A 11 -22.86 0.69 11.50
CA PRO A 11 -21.65 -0.06 11.17
C PRO A 11 -21.10 0.28 9.77
N TYR A 12 -21.98 0.49 8.79
CA TYR A 12 -21.59 0.85 7.43
C TYR A 12 -20.91 2.23 7.38
N LEU A 13 -21.50 3.24 8.02
CA LEU A 13 -20.93 4.58 8.09
C LEU A 13 -19.57 4.59 8.79
N LEU A 14 -19.44 3.83 9.88
CA LEU A 14 -18.16 3.68 10.59
C LEU A 14 -17.10 3.00 9.71
N ALA A 15 -17.47 1.98 8.94
CA ALA A 15 -16.56 1.32 8.01
C ALA A 15 -16.07 2.28 6.91
N VAL A 16 -16.97 3.06 6.28
CA VAL A 16 -16.59 4.03 5.27
C VAL A 16 -15.73 5.16 5.85
N LEU A 17 -16.05 5.63 7.05
CA LEU A 17 -15.23 6.61 7.77
C LEU A 17 -13.84 6.06 8.07
N ALA A 18 -13.73 4.81 8.55
CA ALA A 18 -12.44 4.16 8.80
C ALA A 18 -11.61 4.03 7.53
N LEU A 19 -12.22 3.70 6.39
CA LEU A 19 -11.55 3.67 5.08
C LEU A 19 -11.03 5.04 4.66
N ALA A 20 -11.84 6.09 4.82
CA ALA A 20 -11.45 7.47 4.53
C ALA A 20 -10.28 7.93 5.43
N LEU A 21 -10.36 7.68 6.74
CA LEU A 21 -9.29 8.00 7.70
C LEU A 21 -8.01 7.23 7.41
N HIS A 22 -8.12 5.93 7.11
CA HIS A 22 -6.99 5.11 6.71
C HIS A 22 -6.29 5.69 5.47
N TRP A 23 -7.06 6.09 4.45
CA TRP A 23 -6.53 6.74 3.26
C TRP A 23 -5.82 8.05 3.58
N LEU A 24 -6.40 8.92 4.41
CA LEU A 24 -5.78 10.18 4.83
C LEU A 24 -4.46 9.98 5.57
N VAL A 25 -4.40 8.99 6.47
CA VAL A 25 -3.17 8.61 7.18
C VAL A 25 -2.11 8.13 6.18
N ARG A 26 -2.49 7.36 5.16
CA ARG A 26 -1.56 6.94 4.10
C ARG A 26 -1.04 8.13 3.30
N VAL A 27 -1.92 9.01 2.82
CA VAL A 27 -1.52 10.23 2.07
C VAL A 27 -0.55 11.06 2.90
N TRP A 28 -0.81 11.25 4.19
CA TRP A 28 0.09 11.97 5.08
C TRP A 28 1.45 11.30 5.27
N ARG A 29 1.48 9.97 5.45
CA ARG A 29 2.75 9.21 5.56
C ARG A 29 3.58 9.31 4.29
N HIS A 30 2.96 9.12 3.12
CA HIS A 30 3.65 9.21 1.83
C HIS A 30 4.09 10.64 1.49
N ALA A 31 3.29 11.65 1.84
CA ALA A 31 3.70 13.04 1.69
C ALA A 31 4.95 13.40 2.51
N ARG A 32 5.06 12.84 3.73
CA ARG A 32 6.27 12.99 4.55
C ARG A 32 7.50 12.35 3.90
N GLN A 33 7.31 11.34 3.07
CA GLN A 33 8.36 10.67 2.29
C GLN A 33 8.66 11.39 0.96
N GLY A 34 7.98 12.51 0.66
CA GLY A 34 8.16 13.25 -0.58
C GLY A 34 7.43 12.66 -1.78
N GLU A 35 6.39 11.87 -1.54
CA GLU A 35 5.54 11.29 -2.57
C GLU A 35 4.20 12.01 -2.65
N ARG A 36 3.61 12.03 -3.86
CA ARG A 36 2.27 12.52 -4.13
C ARG A 36 1.34 11.35 -4.44
N PRO A 37 0.07 11.39 -4.01
CA PRO A 37 -0.93 10.45 -4.50
C PRO A 37 -1.11 10.62 -6.02
N ALA A 38 -1.13 9.49 -6.74
CA ALA A 38 -1.45 9.40 -8.17
C ALA A 38 -2.76 8.62 -8.31
N PHE A 39 -2.72 7.29 -8.51
CA PHE A 39 -3.93 6.46 -8.47
C PHE A 39 -4.61 6.47 -7.10
N ALA A 40 -3.89 6.81 -6.02
CA ALA A 40 -4.48 6.96 -4.70
C ALA A 40 -5.61 8.01 -4.65
N TYR A 41 -5.71 8.95 -5.59
CA TYR A 41 -6.86 9.88 -5.66
C TYR A 41 -8.20 9.19 -5.97
N LEU A 42 -8.19 7.96 -6.51
CA LEU A 42 -9.41 7.18 -6.76
C LEU A 42 -10.15 6.80 -5.47
N ALA A 43 -9.52 6.92 -4.30
CA ALA A 43 -10.20 6.69 -3.03
C ALA A 43 -11.35 7.69 -2.79
N ALA A 44 -11.21 8.94 -3.24
CA ALA A 44 -12.25 9.95 -3.08
C ALA A 44 -13.55 9.59 -3.83
N PRO A 45 -13.54 9.35 -5.16
CA PRO A 45 -14.73 8.88 -5.86
C PRO A 45 -15.17 7.48 -5.39
N GLY A 46 -14.24 6.64 -4.91
CA GLY A 46 -14.58 5.35 -4.30
C GLY A 46 -15.42 5.48 -3.02
N VAL A 47 -15.02 6.36 -2.10
CA VAL A 47 -15.80 6.69 -0.89
C VAL A 47 -17.15 7.32 -1.26
N SER A 48 -17.19 8.24 -2.22
CA SER A 48 -18.45 8.81 -2.71
C SER A 48 -19.40 7.75 -3.25
N ALA A 49 -18.90 6.84 -4.08
CA ALA A 49 -19.70 5.76 -4.65
C ALA A 49 -20.23 4.82 -3.57
N LEU A 50 -19.42 4.48 -2.57
CA LEU A 50 -19.90 3.70 -1.41
C LEU A 50 -21.03 4.43 -0.68
N LEU A 51 -20.83 5.70 -0.30
CA LEU A 51 -21.86 6.47 0.41
C LEU A 51 -23.15 6.65 -0.41
N ALA A 52 -23.03 6.75 -1.74
CA ALA A 52 -24.17 6.89 -2.64
C ALA A 52 -24.92 5.56 -2.89
N ALA A 53 -24.23 4.42 -2.84
CA ALA A 53 -24.80 3.12 -3.21
C ALA A 53 -26.12 2.77 -2.49
N PRO A 54 -26.23 2.88 -1.14
CA PRO A 54 -27.49 2.58 -0.45
C PRO A 54 -28.58 3.63 -0.69
N LEU A 55 -28.22 4.85 -1.09
CA LEU A 55 -29.19 5.93 -1.32
C LEU A 55 -29.90 5.78 -2.67
N VAL A 56 -29.16 5.33 -3.68
CA VAL A 56 -29.67 5.11 -5.03
C VAL A 56 -30.11 3.65 -5.24
N GLN A 57 -29.94 2.79 -4.22
CA GLN A 57 -30.27 1.36 -4.26
C GLN A 57 -29.62 0.64 -5.45
N ALA A 58 -28.36 1.01 -5.75
CA ALA A 58 -27.64 0.53 -6.92
C ALA A 58 -26.43 -0.33 -6.49
N ASP A 59 -26.62 -1.66 -6.45
CA ASP A 59 -25.55 -2.63 -6.15
C ASP A 59 -24.27 -2.43 -6.97
N PRO A 60 -24.33 -2.11 -8.28
CA PRO A 60 -23.12 -1.84 -9.06
C PRO A 60 -22.28 -0.68 -8.52
N MET A 61 -22.91 0.31 -7.87
CA MET A 61 -22.22 1.47 -7.32
C MET A 61 -21.39 1.11 -6.09
N PHE A 62 -21.86 0.14 -5.28
CA PHE A 62 -21.06 -0.44 -4.21
C PHE A 62 -19.82 -1.15 -4.76
N GLY A 63 -20.01 -2.02 -5.76
CA GLY A 63 -18.91 -2.76 -6.41
C GLY A 63 -17.87 -1.82 -7.03
N LEU A 64 -18.32 -0.77 -7.72
CA LEU A 64 -17.45 0.27 -8.27
C LEU A 64 -16.68 1.02 -7.18
N GLY A 65 -17.36 1.42 -6.10
CA GLY A 65 -16.72 2.10 -4.96
C GLY A 65 -15.63 1.26 -4.32
N ALA A 66 -15.91 -0.02 -4.08
CA ALA A 66 -14.93 -0.98 -3.57
C ALA A 66 -13.75 -1.18 -4.53
N ALA A 67 -14.01 -1.33 -5.83
CA ALA A 67 -12.96 -1.48 -6.84
C ALA A 67 -12.03 -0.25 -6.90
N LEU A 68 -12.60 0.96 -6.90
CA LEU A 68 -11.83 2.21 -6.88
C LEU A 68 -10.96 2.33 -5.63
N LEU A 69 -11.46 1.93 -4.47
CA LEU A 69 -10.69 1.90 -3.23
C LEU A 69 -9.56 0.87 -3.26
N LEU A 70 -9.80 -0.31 -3.84
CA LEU A 70 -8.76 -1.32 -4.01
C LEU A 70 -7.66 -0.85 -4.96
N ILE A 71 -8.02 -0.23 -6.09
CA ILE A 71 -7.05 0.36 -7.02
C ILE A 71 -6.28 1.48 -6.31
N ALA A 72 -6.95 2.39 -5.61
CA ALA A 72 -6.30 3.44 -4.85
C ALA A 72 -5.34 2.90 -3.78
N ALA A 73 -5.67 1.74 -3.20
CA ALA A 73 -4.89 1.14 -2.14
C ALA A 73 -3.69 0.33 -2.65
N TYR A 74 -3.85 -0.39 -3.76
CA TYR A 74 -2.94 -1.47 -4.19
C TYR A 74 -2.41 -1.35 -5.62
N ALA A 75 -2.87 -0.38 -6.42
CA ALA A 75 -2.34 -0.20 -7.76
C ALA A 75 -0.85 0.14 -7.73
N PRO A 76 -0.04 -0.40 -8.66
CA PRO A 76 1.34 0.00 -8.81
C PRO A 76 1.40 1.51 -9.12
N GLY A 77 2.25 2.23 -8.40
CA GLY A 77 2.34 3.68 -8.54
C GLY A 77 1.13 4.44 -7.96
N ALA A 78 0.38 3.87 -7.01
CA ALA A 78 -0.63 4.60 -6.25
C ALA A 78 -0.09 5.91 -5.64
N PHE A 79 1.19 5.89 -5.26
CA PHE A 79 1.98 7.07 -4.90
C PHE A 79 3.20 7.17 -5.83
N GLN A 80 3.59 8.40 -6.14
CA GLN A 80 4.73 8.70 -7.02
C GLN A 80 5.61 9.78 -6.39
N PRO A 81 6.93 9.83 -6.69
CA PRO A 81 7.77 10.94 -6.28
C PRO A 81 7.17 12.29 -6.66
N ALA A 82 7.06 13.20 -5.69
CA ALA A 82 6.51 14.52 -5.93
C ALA A 82 7.58 15.44 -6.55
N PRO A 83 7.27 16.20 -7.61
CA PRO A 83 8.20 17.20 -8.12
C PRO A 83 8.42 18.29 -7.06
N ALA A 84 9.59 18.94 -7.04
CA ALA A 84 9.97 19.90 -6.00
C ALA A 84 8.95 21.05 -5.81
N ARG A 85 8.23 21.43 -6.86
CA ARG A 85 7.20 22.48 -6.85
C ARG A 85 5.85 22.03 -6.27
N HIS A 86 5.63 20.72 -6.14
CA HIS A 86 4.34 20.15 -5.73
C HIS A 86 3.95 20.57 -4.32
N ALA A 87 4.88 20.54 -3.35
CA ALA A 87 4.55 20.86 -1.96
C ALA A 87 3.96 22.27 -1.79
N ARG A 88 4.44 23.25 -2.59
CA ARG A 88 3.93 24.63 -2.57
C ARG A 88 2.54 24.72 -3.21
N GLN A 89 2.37 24.10 -4.38
CA GLN A 89 1.08 24.06 -5.09
C GLN A 89 0.02 23.33 -4.26
N ALA A 90 0.38 22.17 -3.70
CA ALA A 90 -0.43 21.34 -2.81
C ALA A 90 -1.01 22.15 -1.65
N ARG A 91 -0.17 22.96 -1.02
CA ARG A 91 -0.56 23.79 0.12
C ARG A 91 -1.54 24.89 -0.25
N VAL A 92 -1.30 25.61 -1.35
CA VAL A 92 -2.13 26.76 -1.75
C VAL A 92 -3.46 26.28 -2.33
N ILE A 93 -3.40 25.42 -3.35
CA ILE A 93 -4.58 24.94 -4.06
C ILE A 93 -5.41 24.04 -3.14
N GLY A 94 -4.78 23.15 -2.37
CA GLY A 94 -5.50 22.24 -1.48
C GLY A 94 -6.27 22.95 -0.38
N ARG A 95 -5.66 23.95 0.26
CA ARG A 95 -6.34 24.73 1.31
C ARG A 95 -7.46 25.57 0.73
N GLY A 96 -7.23 26.26 -0.40
CA GLY A 96 -8.26 27.04 -1.07
C GLY A 96 -9.45 26.17 -1.49
N ALA A 97 -9.17 25.04 -2.13
CA ALA A 97 -10.19 24.07 -2.53
C ALA A 97 -10.93 23.49 -1.32
N PHE A 98 -10.22 23.12 -0.24
CA PHE A 98 -10.86 22.55 0.95
C PHE A 98 -11.80 23.55 1.62
N VAL A 99 -11.36 24.80 1.83
CA VAL A 99 -12.18 25.85 2.44
C VAL A 99 -13.40 26.16 1.56
N THR A 100 -13.20 26.30 0.25
CA THR A 100 -14.28 26.57 -0.70
C THR A 100 -15.28 25.43 -0.71
N MET A 101 -14.81 24.18 -0.78
CA MET A 101 -15.68 23.00 -0.77
C MET A 101 -16.41 22.82 0.56
N ALA A 102 -15.77 23.12 1.69
CA ALA A 102 -16.41 23.03 3.02
C ALA A 102 -17.52 24.07 3.15
N PHE A 103 -17.26 25.29 2.66
CA PHE A 103 -18.25 26.34 2.59
C PHE A 103 -19.43 25.96 1.69
N LEU A 104 -19.16 25.49 0.46
CA LEU A 104 -20.19 25.06 -0.48
C LEU A 104 -21.01 23.87 0.04
N ALA A 105 -20.35 22.88 0.65
CA ALA A 105 -21.03 21.75 1.28
C ALA A 105 -21.97 22.24 2.40
N GLY A 106 -21.50 23.11 3.30
CA GLY A 106 -22.32 23.69 4.35
C GLY A 106 -23.51 24.51 3.83
N ALA A 107 -23.29 25.32 2.80
CA ALA A 107 -24.35 26.11 2.17
C ALA A 107 -25.37 25.23 1.43
N SER A 108 -24.93 24.14 0.79
CA SER A 108 -25.81 23.23 0.05
C SER A 108 -26.74 22.42 0.96
N VAL A 109 -26.31 22.09 2.19
CA VAL A 109 -27.15 21.44 3.21
C VAL A 109 -28.35 22.34 3.58
N ALA A 110 -28.21 23.66 3.45
CA ALA A 110 -29.30 24.60 3.74
C ALA A 110 -30.27 24.81 2.57
N LEU A 111 -29.94 24.41 1.34
CA LEU A 111 -30.61 24.89 0.12
C LEU A 111 -31.15 23.81 -0.84
N ALA A 112 -30.71 22.54 -0.74
CA ALA A 112 -31.04 21.51 -1.74
C ALA A 112 -31.69 20.25 -1.11
N PRO A 113 -32.48 19.46 -1.88
CA PRO A 113 -32.89 18.14 -1.46
C PRO A 113 -31.66 17.26 -1.22
N VAL A 114 -31.44 16.95 0.06
CA VAL A 114 -30.18 16.46 0.67
C VAL A 114 -29.66 15.14 0.09
N GLN A 115 -30.47 14.37 -0.64
CA GLN A 115 -30.25 12.92 -0.73
C GLN A 115 -29.10 12.47 -1.65
N ILE A 116 -28.78 13.16 -2.74
CA ILE A 116 -27.77 12.69 -3.72
C ILE A 116 -26.51 13.56 -3.73
N THR A 117 -26.57 14.79 -3.21
CA THR A 117 -25.45 15.74 -3.28
C THR A 117 -24.39 15.50 -2.21
N TRP A 118 -24.78 15.01 -1.02
CA TRP A 118 -23.83 14.83 0.10
C TRP A 118 -22.70 13.81 -0.14
N PRO A 119 -22.89 12.66 -0.85
CA PRO A 119 -21.80 11.75 -1.16
C PRO A 119 -20.79 12.35 -2.14
N LEU A 120 -21.25 13.19 -3.07
CA LEU A 120 -20.37 13.91 -4.00
C LEU A 120 -19.53 14.94 -3.25
N TRP A 121 -20.16 15.74 -2.39
CA TRP A 121 -19.46 16.71 -1.56
C TRP A 121 -18.45 16.06 -0.62
N SER A 122 -18.77 14.91 -0.02
CA SER A 122 -17.84 14.21 0.88
C SER A 122 -16.60 13.72 0.15
N GLY A 123 -16.70 13.21 -1.07
CA GLY A 123 -15.55 12.82 -1.89
C GLY A 123 -14.69 14.01 -2.30
N LEU A 124 -15.33 15.11 -2.73
CA LEU A 124 -14.62 16.34 -3.08
C LEU A 124 -13.88 16.94 -1.89
N LEU A 125 -14.51 16.94 -0.71
CA LEU A 125 -13.88 17.35 0.55
C LEU A 125 -12.72 16.45 0.91
N LEU A 126 -12.89 15.13 0.80
CA LEU A 126 -11.84 14.15 1.08
C LEU A 126 -10.65 14.35 0.13
N MET A 127 -10.91 14.57 -1.16
CA MET A 127 -9.89 14.86 -2.16
C MET A 127 -9.14 16.16 -1.86
N ALA A 128 -9.86 17.24 -1.58
CA ALA A 128 -9.27 18.54 -1.24
C ALA A 128 -8.44 18.47 0.04
N PHE A 129 -8.93 17.75 1.06
CA PHE A 129 -8.22 17.56 2.32
C PHE A 129 -6.96 16.71 2.15
N GLY A 130 -7.03 15.61 1.39
CA GLY A 130 -5.86 14.80 1.03
C GLY A 130 -4.82 15.60 0.24
N TYR A 131 -5.26 16.43 -0.72
CA TYR A 131 -4.37 17.32 -1.47
C TYR A 131 -3.71 18.36 -0.56
N ALA A 132 -4.45 18.97 0.36
CA ALA A 132 -3.89 19.90 1.35
C ALA A 132 -2.87 19.22 2.29
N LEU A 133 -3.17 18.00 2.75
CA LEU A 133 -2.27 17.19 3.58
C LEU A 133 -0.97 16.86 2.85
N SER A 134 -1.03 16.62 1.54
CA SER A 134 0.16 16.34 0.72
C SER A 134 1.17 17.50 0.69
N GLY A 135 0.73 18.74 0.96
CA GLY A 135 1.59 19.94 1.03
C GLY A 135 1.93 20.42 2.44
N ALA A 136 1.46 19.73 3.48
CA ALA A 136 1.44 20.26 4.84
C ALA A 136 2.82 20.33 5.52
N ARG A 137 3.82 19.53 5.08
CA ARG A 137 5.18 19.57 5.65
C ARG A 137 6.25 19.37 4.56
N PRO A 138 7.44 19.98 4.71
CA PRO A 138 8.58 19.61 3.88
C PRO A 138 8.86 18.11 4.04
N PRO A 139 9.24 17.41 2.96
CA PRO A 139 9.55 15.99 3.04
C PRO A 139 10.67 15.80 4.05
N VAL A 140 10.45 14.92 5.03
CA VAL A 140 11.55 14.42 5.83
C VAL A 140 12.33 13.53 4.86
N ARG A 141 13.52 13.97 4.43
CA ARG A 141 14.42 13.22 3.54
C ARG A 141 14.97 11.93 4.18
N THR A 142 14.23 11.31 5.09
CA THR A 142 14.39 9.91 5.41
C THR A 142 13.77 9.13 4.26
N ARG A 143 14.53 8.95 3.17
CA ARG A 143 14.28 7.88 2.20
C ARG A 143 14.38 6.61 3.03
N SER A 144 13.27 6.13 3.60
CA SER A 144 13.31 4.88 4.35
C SER A 144 13.83 3.84 3.36
N PRO A 145 14.98 3.20 3.62
CA PRO A 145 15.56 2.24 2.70
C PRO A 145 14.77 0.93 2.66
N HIS A 146 13.65 0.85 3.39
CA HIS A 146 12.79 -0.31 3.49
C HIS A 146 11.86 -0.40 2.27
N PRO A 147 12.08 -1.37 1.38
CA PRO A 147 11.21 -1.58 0.24
C PRO A 147 9.83 -2.07 0.69
N GLY A 148 8.78 -1.55 0.04
CA GLY A 148 7.40 -1.92 0.31
C GLY A 148 6.86 -2.97 -0.66
N PHE A 149 5.55 -3.19 -0.61
CA PHE A 149 4.81 -4.05 -1.53
C PHE A 149 4.93 -3.61 -3.01
N ASP A 150 5.17 -2.32 -3.23
CA ASP A 150 5.35 -1.74 -4.55
C ASP A 150 6.54 -2.32 -5.31
N LEU A 151 7.57 -2.82 -4.59
CA LEU A 151 8.76 -3.41 -5.22
C LEU A 151 8.41 -4.63 -6.09
N ARG A 152 7.32 -5.33 -5.78
CA ARG A 152 6.84 -6.48 -6.53
C ARG A 152 6.53 -6.18 -8.00
N PHE A 153 6.10 -4.96 -8.30
CA PHE A 153 5.60 -4.56 -9.62
C PHE A 153 6.62 -3.73 -10.41
N ARG A 154 7.82 -3.51 -9.86
CA ARG A 154 8.89 -2.81 -10.56
C ARG A 154 9.60 -3.76 -11.53
N PRO A 155 10.32 -3.26 -12.54
CA PRO A 155 11.29 -4.06 -13.28
C PRO A 155 12.32 -4.62 -12.27
N LEU A 156 12.39 -5.94 -12.17
CA LEU A 156 13.26 -6.63 -11.23
C LEU A 156 14.46 -7.18 -11.96
N GLN A 157 15.63 -7.03 -11.35
CA GLN A 157 16.84 -7.69 -11.81
C GLN A 157 17.13 -8.90 -10.92
N SER A 158 17.55 -10.00 -11.54
CA SER A 158 18.22 -11.08 -10.81
C SER A 158 19.71 -10.75 -10.80
N PRO A 159 20.36 -10.68 -9.62
CA PRO A 159 21.76 -10.36 -9.57
C PRO A 159 22.59 -11.45 -10.26
N ALA A 160 23.71 -11.08 -10.87
CA ALA A 160 24.62 -12.03 -11.50
C ALA A 160 25.25 -13.02 -10.49
N TRP A 161 25.36 -12.60 -9.23
CA TRP A 161 25.82 -13.42 -8.11
C TRP A 161 24.74 -13.45 -7.01
N PRO A 162 24.53 -14.59 -6.35
CA PRO A 162 23.50 -14.71 -5.32
C PRO A 162 23.85 -13.85 -4.09
N ASP A 163 22.96 -12.94 -3.72
CA ASP A 163 23.05 -12.20 -2.45
C ASP A 163 22.43 -12.99 -1.28
N LEU A 164 21.59 -13.97 -1.62
CA LEU A 164 20.83 -14.79 -0.70
C LEU A 164 21.09 -16.26 -1.00
N GLU A 165 21.17 -17.04 0.06
CA GLU A 165 21.23 -18.49 0.02
C GLU A 165 19.95 -19.04 0.65
N LEU A 166 19.24 -19.94 -0.01
CA LEU A 166 18.04 -20.59 0.52
C LEU A 166 18.40 -21.94 1.11
N ARG A 167 18.07 -22.12 2.39
CA ARG A 167 18.20 -23.37 3.14
C ARG A 167 16.82 -23.96 3.37
N LEU A 168 16.62 -25.18 2.89
CA LEU A 168 15.38 -25.92 3.07
C LEU A 168 15.64 -27.05 4.07
N GLY A 169 14.74 -27.26 5.04
CA GLY A 169 14.85 -28.38 5.99
C GLY A 169 13.72 -28.40 7.02
N ASN A 170 13.32 -29.60 7.48
CA ASN A 170 12.35 -29.82 8.55
C ASN A 170 11.01 -29.05 8.35
N GLY A 171 10.48 -29.01 7.12
CA GLY A 171 9.25 -28.28 6.81
C GLY A 171 9.38 -26.76 6.90
N ARG A 172 10.60 -26.22 6.92
CA ARG A 172 10.91 -24.80 6.98
C ARG A 172 11.82 -24.38 5.84
N ALA A 173 11.78 -23.09 5.55
CA ALA A 173 12.71 -22.45 4.65
C ALA A 173 13.33 -21.25 5.35
N GLU A 174 14.64 -21.14 5.22
CA GLU A 174 15.43 -20.04 5.73
C GLU A 174 16.23 -19.42 4.60
N ILE A 175 16.34 -18.10 4.61
CA ILE A 175 17.25 -17.37 3.72
C ILE A 175 18.40 -16.82 4.53
N LEU A 176 19.62 -16.97 4.03
CA LEU A 176 20.84 -16.43 4.61
C LEU A 176 21.35 -15.31 3.71
N ASN A 177 21.72 -14.17 4.29
CA ASN A 177 22.41 -13.12 3.56
C ASN A 177 23.89 -13.46 3.40
N VAL A 178 24.30 -13.75 2.17
CA VAL A 178 25.68 -14.06 1.77
C VAL A 178 26.35 -12.91 1.01
N SER A 179 25.65 -11.78 0.86
CA SER A 179 26.20 -10.58 0.22
C SER A 179 27.22 -9.85 1.11
N SER A 180 27.93 -8.87 0.53
CA SER A 180 28.91 -8.06 1.26
C SER A 180 28.30 -6.97 2.16
N GLY A 181 26.96 -6.83 2.18
CA GLY A 181 26.28 -5.77 2.92
C GLY A 181 24.91 -6.17 3.46
N ALA A 182 24.32 -5.28 4.26
CA ALA A 182 22.96 -5.51 4.72
C ALA A 182 21.97 -5.46 3.54
N LEU A 183 20.98 -6.35 3.58
CA LEU A 183 19.87 -6.36 2.63
C LEU A 183 18.62 -5.80 3.32
N TYR A 184 17.80 -5.07 2.58
CA TYR A 184 16.48 -4.65 3.06
C TYR A 184 15.42 -5.49 2.36
N LEU A 185 14.72 -6.32 3.14
CA LEU A 185 13.75 -7.27 2.61
C LEU A 185 12.37 -6.61 2.50
N ALA A 186 11.74 -6.73 1.32
CA ALA A 186 10.41 -6.19 1.04
C ALA A 186 9.31 -7.20 1.39
N GLY A 187 9.57 -8.45 1.06
CA GLY A 187 8.62 -9.55 1.19
C GLY A 187 9.08 -10.78 0.40
N TRP A 188 8.32 -11.86 0.54
CA TRP A 188 8.55 -13.09 -0.20
C TRP A 188 7.23 -13.75 -0.62
N SER A 189 7.32 -14.63 -1.62
CA SER A 189 6.20 -15.41 -2.16
C SER A 189 6.68 -16.79 -2.53
N PRO A 190 5.91 -17.85 -2.23
CA PRO A 190 6.10 -19.12 -2.89
C PRO A 190 5.84 -19.01 -4.40
N SER A 191 6.51 -19.82 -5.24
CA SER A 191 6.42 -19.69 -6.70
C SER A 191 5.04 -20.10 -7.26
N GLY A 192 4.32 -21.00 -6.59
CA GLY A 192 2.98 -21.45 -6.98
C GLY A 192 1.83 -20.68 -6.33
N GLN A 193 2.12 -19.69 -5.49
CA GLN A 193 1.10 -18.92 -4.78
C GLN A 193 1.30 -17.43 -5.00
N ASN A 194 0.20 -16.68 -5.03
CA ASN A 194 0.23 -15.23 -5.05
C ASN A 194 0.23 -14.68 -3.62
N GLY A 195 1.34 -14.89 -2.90
CA GLY A 195 1.52 -14.44 -1.52
C GLY A 195 2.43 -13.22 -1.42
N TRP A 196 2.20 -12.34 -0.44
CA TRP A 196 3.19 -11.35 -0.04
C TRP A 196 3.40 -11.43 1.47
N LEU A 197 4.36 -12.25 1.86
CA LEU A 197 4.65 -12.55 3.25
C LEU A 197 5.90 -11.81 3.70
N ARG A 198 5.96 -11.48 4.99
CA ARG A 198 7.16 -10.87 5.59
C ARG A 198 8.10 -11.97 6.08
N PRO A 199 9.40 -11.93 5.73
CA PRO A 199 10.40 -12.75 6.39
C PRO A 199 10.41 -12.47 7.89
N GLN A 200 10.69 -13.49 8.68
CA GLN A 200 10.69 -13.41 10.15
C GLN A 200 12.06 -13.79 10.69
N ASP A 201 12.42 -13.31 11.88
CA ASP A 201 13.55 -13.86 12.61
C ASP A 201 13.20 -15.24 13.20
N GLN A 202 14.17 -15.89 13.83
CA GLN A 202 13.96 -17.18 14.49
C GLN A 202 12.92 -17.13 15.64
N ARG A 203 12.56 -15.93 16.11
CA ARG A 203 11.56 -15.69 17.15
C ARG A 203 10.18 -15.33 16.58
N GLY A 204 10.01 -15.40 15.25
CA GLY A 204 8.77 -15.08 14.56
C GLY A 204 8.50 -13.58 14.37
N ARG A 205 9.46 -12.71 14.65
CA ARG A 205 9.29 -11.26 14.49
C ARG A 205 9.56 -10.86 13.05
N PRO A 206 8.72 -10.02 12.43
CA PRO A 206 8.93 -9.60 11.04
C PRO A 206 10.22 -8.80 10.90
N LEU A 207 11.06 -9.19 9.94
CA LEU A 207 12.32 -8.54 9.60
C LEU A 207 12.16 -7.65 8.36
N THR A 208 12.77 -6.47 8.42
CA THR A 208 12.86 -5.52 7.29
C THR A 208 14.29 -5.30 6.82
N SER A 209 15.27 -5.71 7.62
CA SER A 209 16.69 -5.70 7.29
C SER A 209 17.29 -7.04 7.69
N LEU A 210 18.14 -7.57 6.82
CA LEU A 210 18.90 -8.79 7.01
C LEU A 210 20.39 -8.45 6.99
N PRO A 211 21.06 -8.39 8.15
CA PRO A 211 22.51 -8.18 8.23
C PRO A 211 23.30 -9.27 7.49
N VAL A 212 24.56 -8.98 7.16
CA VAL A 212 25.47 -9.97 6.55
C VAL A 212 25.60 -11.18 7.48
N GLY A 213 25.48 -12.39 6.93
CA GLY A 213 25.57 -13.64 7.67
C GLY A 213 24.36 -13.95 8.56
N ALA A 214 23.34 -13.10 8.61
CA ALA A 214 22.11 -13.37 9.34
C ALA A 214 21.10 -14.15 8.49
N SER A 215 20.28 -14.99 9.14
CA SER A 215 19.19 -15.71 8.50
C SER A 215 17.81 -15.16 8.85
N ALA A 216 16.87 -15.35 7.93
CA ALA A 216 15.45 -15.10 8.13
C ALA A 216 14.64 -16.33 7.75
N VAL A 217 13.62 -16.63 8.54
CA VAL A 217 12.67 -17.72 8.32
C VAL A 217 11.53 -17.24 7.42
N LEU A 218 11.16 -18.07 6.45
CA LEU A 218 10.03 -17.87 5.56
C LEU A 218 8.82 -18.62 6.11
N THR A 219 7.91 -17.90 6.75
CA THR A 219 6.72 -18.48 7.42
C THR A 219 5.46 -17.69 7.08
N PRO A 220 4.30 -18.36 6.88
CA PRO A 220 4.11 -19.83 6.83
C PRO A 220 4.80 -20.46 5.62
N TRP A 221 5.37 -21.66 5.80
CA TRP A 221 5.92 -22.47 4.71
C TRP A 221 4.85 -23.45 4.23
N PRO A 222 4.31 -23.30 3.01
CA PRO A 222 3.28 -24.22 2.53
C PRO A 222 3.89 -25.57 2.11
N ASP A 223 3.13 -26.65 2.27
CA ASP A 223 3.49 -27.95 1.72
C ASP A 223 3.48 -27.94 0.19
N GLY A 224 4.29 -28.80 -0.44
CA GLY A 224 4.28 -28.96 -1.90
C GLY A 224 4.95 -27.83 -2.67
N GLN A 225 5.61 -26.88 -2.01
CA GLN A 225 6.23 -25.76 -2.70
C GLN A 225 7.35 -26.19 -3.64
N ARG A 226 7.45 -25.50 -4.78
CA ARG A 226 8.39 -25.75 -5.88
C ARG A 226 9.30 -24.57 -6.18
N GLY A 227 9.26 -23.54 -5.34
CA GLY A 227 10.08 -22.37 -5.53
C GLY A 227 9.75 -21.24 -4.59
N VAL A 228 10.64 -20.26 -4.54
CA VAL A 228 10.50 -19.05 -3.75
C VAL A 228 10.97 -17.83 -4.52
N ARG A 229 10.33 -16.70 -4.25
CA ARG A 229 10.76 -15.37 -4.66
C ARG A 229 10.93 -14.50 -3.44
N VAL A 230 12.07 -13.83 -3.33
CA VAL A 230 12.34 -12.86 -2.25
C VAL A 230 12.71 -11.54 -2.90
N TRP A 231 11.98 -10.49 -2.56
CA TRP A 231 12.18 -9.13 -3.06
C TRP A 231 12.97 -8.33 -2.05
N TYR A 232 14.03 -7.66 -2.50
CA TYR A 232 14.91 -6.91 -1.62
C TYR A 232 15.63 -5.78 -2.36
N VAL A 233 16.31 -4.93 -1.60
CA VAL A 233 17.29 -3.97 -2.11
C VAL A 233 18.57 -4.07 -1.30
N ARG A 234 19.71 -3.77 -1.93
CA ARG A 234 21.00 -3.66 -1.24
C ARG A 234 21.07 -2.33 -0.48
N HIS A 235 21.77 -2.30 0.65
CA HIS A 235 22.00 -1.06 1.40
C HIS A 235 22.81 0.00 0.60
N ALA A 236 23.59 -0.42 -0.40
CA ALA A 236 24.38 0.49 -1.22
C ALA A 236 23.50 1.33 -2.17
N ALA A 237 23.81 2.63 -2.28
CA ALA A 237 23.12 3.53 -3.20
C ALA A 237 23.78 3.52 -4.60
N PRO A 238 23.00 3.58 -5.70
CA PRO A 238 21.53 3.51 -5.76
C PRO A 238 21.02 2.08 -5.53
N ALA A 239 20.02 1.95 -4.65
CA ALA A 239 19.44 0.68 -4.24
C ALA A 239 18.51 0.13 -5.33
N GLU A 240 19.04 -0.69 -6.23
CA GLU A 240 18.28 -1.32 -7.30
C GLU A 240 17.32 -2.40 -6.74
N PRO A 241 16.06 -2.47 -7.23
CA PRO A 241 15.13 -3.56 -6.92
C PRO A 241 15.64 -4.90 -7.42
N LEU A 242 15.86 -5.84 -6.50
CA LEU A 242 16.34 -7.19 -6.82
C LEU A 242 15.31 -8.25 -6.42
N VAL A 243 15.34 -9.36 -7.15
CA VAL A 243 14.59 -10.57 -6.81
C VAL A 243 15.50 -11.78 -6.78
N PHE A 244 15.52 -12.46 -5.64
CA PHE A 244 16.10 -13.79 -5.52
C PHE A 244 15.05 -14.83 -5.91
N ARG A 245 15.43 -15.75 -6.78
CA ARG A 245 14.55 -16.76 -7.36
C ARG A 245 15.25 -18.12 -7.25
N ALA A 246 14.65 -19.01 -6.46
CA ALA A 246 15.03 -20.42 -6.43
C ALA A 246 13.80 -21.26 -6.76
N ASP A 247 13.87 -22.05 -7.83
CA ASP A 247 12.83 -23.01 -8.23
C ASP A 247 13.41 -24.43 -8.19
N TRP A 248 12.59 -25.42 -7.89
CA TRP A 248 12.99 -26.83 -7.87
C TRP A 248 11.85 -27.75 -8.34
N THR A 249 12.22 -28.88 -8.93
CA THR A 249 11.29 -29.84 -9.52
C THR A 249 10.89 -30.97 -8.58
N VAL A 250 11.76 -31.33 -7.62
CA VAL A 250 11.52 -32.43 -6.68
C VAL A 250 11.55 -31.91 -5.25
N GLN A 251 10.50 -32.25 -4.48
CA GLN A 251 10.45 -32.03 -3.04
C GLN A 251 11.13 -33.21 -2.36
N ASN A 252 12.46 -33.15 -2.25
CA ASN A 252 13.17 -34.05 -1.33
C ASN A 252 13.22 -33.36 0.03
N ASP A 253 12.78 -34.05 1.08
CA ASP A 253 12.83 -33.58 2.48
C ASP A 253 14.28 -33.44 3.02
N ALA A 254 15.28 -33.69 2.19
CA ALA A 254 16.68 -33.51 2.53
C ALA A 254 17.05 -32.02 2.62
N SER A 255 17.90 -31.70 3.60
CA SER A 255 18.47 -30.37 3.74
C SER A 255 19.25 -29.98 2.48
N ARG A 256 18.91 -28.85 1.85
CA ARG A 256 19.60 -28.37 0.65
C ARG A 256 19.79 -26.87 0.65
N ILE A 257 20.84 -26.46 -0.05
CA ILE A 257 21.26 -25.08 -0.26
C ILE A 257 21.00 -24.73 -1.73
N LEU A 258 20.27 -23.64 -1.98
CA LEU A 258 19.98 -23.13 -3.32
C LEU A 258 20.45 -21.68 -3.44
N ASN A 259 21.11 -21.37 -4.56
CA ASN A 259 21.69 -20.09 -4.93
C ASN A 259 21.03 -19.52 -6.19
#